data_AF-A3HRK1-F1
#
_entry.id   AF-A3HRK1-F1
#
_cell.length_a   1.000
_cell.length_b   1.000
_cell.length_c   1.000
_cell.angle_alpha   90.00
_cell.angle_beta   90.00
_cell.angle_gamma   90.00
#
_symmetry.space_group_name_H-M   'P 1'
#
loop_
_entity.id
_entity.type
_entity.pdbx_description
1 polymer ?
#
loop_
_entity_poly.entity_id
_entity_poly.type
_entity_poly.pdbx_seq_one_letter_code
_entity_poly.pdbx_strand_id
1 'polypeptide(L)'
;MKIIIPTEPPIRAEIPSDYPIPPIGEEFYIRFETYITDPKEWKKVQSIIEKDALTVEKVEDNKIYLYIGQKEDLQGTIESAEYMPSIVQYWEKHPETRPDHI
;
A
#
# COMPACT_ATOMS: atom_id res chain seq x y z
N MET A 1 7.97 7.33 6.23
CA MET A 1 7.99 5.85 6.04
C MET A 1 8.05 5.61 4.55
N LYS A 2 8.61 4.49 4.09
CA LYS A 2 8.80 4.26 2.65
C LYS A 2 8.09 3.01 2.16
N ILE A 3 7.33 3.10 1.08
CA ILE A 3 6.85 1.91 0.37
C ILE A 3 7.85 1.51 -0.73
N ILE A 4 8.02 0.20 -0.90
CA ILE A 4 8.87 -0.41 -1.93
C ILE A 4 7.97 -1.32 -2.77
N ILE A 5 7.77 -0.95 -4.03
CA ILE A 5 6.95 -1.72 -4.99
C ILE A 5 7.90 -2.58 -5.84
N PRO A 6 7.64 -3.89 -6.01
CA PRO A 6 8.60 -4.84 -6.59
C PRO A 6 8.58 -4.81 -8.13
N THR A 7 8.78 -3.63 -8.71
CA THR A 7 8.99 -3.44 -10.16
C THR A 7 10.47 -3.58 -10.55
N GLU A 8 10.75 -3.57 -11.85
CA GLU A 8 12.12 -3.46 -12.39
C GLU A 8 12.34 -2.11 -13.10
N PRO A 9 13.19 -1.21 -12.57
CA PRO A 9 13.74 -1.21 -11.20
C PRO A 9 12.64 -0.98 -10.14
N PRO A 10 12.92 -1.26 -8.84
CA PRO A 10 11.92 -1.08 -7.78
C PRO A 10 11.52 0.38 -7.61
N ILE A 11 10.21 0.65 -7.60
CA ILE A 11 9.66 1.97 -7.34
C ILE A 11 9.61 2.19 -5.83
N ARG A 12 9.97 3.41 -5.41
CA ARG A 12 10.08 3.79 -4.00
C ARG A 12 9.35 5.10 -3.78
N ALA A 13 8.44 5.13 -2.81
CA ALA A 13 7.72 6.35 -2.47
C ALA A 13 7.74 6.59 -0.95
N GLU A 14 7.93 7.85 -0.57
CA GLU A 14 7.80 8.28 0.83
C GLU A 14 6.32 8.52 1.13
N ILE A 15 5.84 7.95 2.24
CA ILE A 15 4.49 8.11 2.77
C ILE A 15 4.56 8.63 4.22
N PRO A 16 3.46 9.20 4.75
CA PRO A 16 3.39 9.62 6.15
C PRO A 16 3.81 8.49 7.08
N SER A 17 4.63 8.82 8.08
CA SER A 17 5.15 7.82 9.03
C SER A 17 4.09 7.27 9.97
N ASP A 18 2.96 7.96 10.09
CA ASP A 18 1.81 7.59 10.91
C ASP A 18 0.70 6.90 10.09
N TYR A 19 0.95 6.60 8.81
CA TYR A 19 0.00 5.90 7.97
C TYR A 19 -0.29 4.50 8.55
N PRO A 20 -1.55 4.11 8.77
CA PRO A 20 -1.89 2.77 9.25
C PRO A 20 -1.38 1.71 8.30
N ILE A 21 -0.62 0.76 8.82
CA ILE A 21 -0.04 -0.32 8.02
C ILE A 21 -0.96 -1.54 8.13
N PRO A 22 -1.44 -2.11 7.02
CA PRO A 22 -2.18 -3.37 7.06
C PRO A 22 -1.29 -4.50 7.61
N PRO A 23 -1.90 -5.56 8.15
CA PRO A 23 -1.18 -6.79 8.45
C PRO A 23 -0.43 -7.33 7.24
N ILE A 24 0.62 -8.11 7.49
CA ILE A 24 1.31 -8.86 6.43
C ILE A 24 0.29 -9.75 5.71
N GLY A 25 0.33 -9.76 4.38
CA GLY A 25 -0.59 -10.49 3.50
C GLY A 25 -1.82 -9.71 3.05
N GLU A 26 -2.14 -8.60 3.71
CA GLU A 26 -3.32 -7.78 3.39
C GLU A 26 -2.99 -6.70 2.35
N GLU A 27 -4.03 -6.23 1.66
CA GLU A 27 -3.91 -5.20 0.63
C GLU A 27 -3.52 -3.84 1.22
N PHE A 28 -2.57 -3.19 0.55
CA PHE A 28 -2.07 -1.88 0.93
C PHE A 28 -2.84 -0.78 0.19
N TYR A 29 -3.87 -0.27 0.84
CA TYR A 29 -4.68 0.83 0.32
C TYR A 29 -4.02 2.17 0.59
N ILE A 30 -3.62 2.90 -0.45
CA ILE A 30 -3.22 4.31 -0.40
C ILE A 30 -3.43 4.94 -1.77
N ARG A 31 -3.64 6.26 -1.84
CA ARG A 31 -3.59 7.01 -3.10
C ARG A 31 -2.15 7.08 -3.63
N PHE A 32 -1.71 6.02 -4.32
CA PHE A 32 -0.34 5.92 -4.85
C PHE A 32 0.07 7.11 -5.72
N GLU A 33 -0.85 7.66 -6.51
CA GLU A 33 -0.62 8.85 -7.36
C GLU A 33 -0.13 10.07 -6.56
N THR A 34 -0.55 10.22 -5.30
CA THR A 34 -0.08 11.30 -4.42
C THR A 34 1.42 11.21 -4.13
N TYR A 35 1.96 9.99 -4.11
CA TYR A 35 3.32 9.71 -3.61
C TYR A 35 4.30 9.30 -4.69
N ILE A 36 3.80 8.84 -5.85
CA ILE A 36 4.61 8.44 -7.00
C ILE A 36 4.56 9.55 -8.04
N THR A 37 5.48 10.50 -7.93
CA THR A 37 5.46 11.72 -8.74
C THR A 37 6.03 11.57 -10.14
N ASP A 38 6.81 10.52 -10.42
CA ASP A 38 7.29 10.24 -11.78
C ASP A 38 6.13 9.63 -12.60
N PRO A 39 5.68 10.27 -13.70
CA PRO A 39 4.57 9.77 -14.51
C PRO A 39 4.80 8.38 -15.11
N LYS A 40 6.05 8.00 -15.39
CA LYS A 40 6.40 6.67 -15.91
C LYS A 40 6.29 5.61 -14.83
N GLU A 41 6.71 5.94 -13.61
CA GLU A 41 6.56 5.06 -12.45
C GLU A 41 5.09 4.92 -12.07
N TRP A 42 4.35 6.03 -12.04
CA TRP A 42 2.91 6.02 -11.79
C TRP A 42 2.18 5.13 -12.79
N LYS A 43 2.46 5.27 -14.09
CA LYS A 43 1.84 4.42 -15.11
C LYS A 43 2.12 2.93 -14.91
N LYS A 44 3.31 2.56 -14.42
CA LYS A 44 3.62 1.17 -14.08
C LYS A 44 2.79 0.68 -12.91
N VAL A 45 2.73 1.48 -11.83
CA VAL A 45 1.95 1.12 -10.63
C VAL A 45 0.46 1.09 -10.93
N GLN A 46 -0.05 2.04 -11.70
CA GLN A 46 -1.42 2.06 -12.20
C GLN A 46 -1.75 0.76 -12.95
N SER A 47 -0.89 0.32 -13.89
CA SER A 47 -1.12 -0.94 -14.60
C SER A 47 -1.06 -2.17 -13.69
N ILE A 48 -0.41 -2.10 -12.53
CA ILE A 48 -0.37 -3.19 -11.56
C ILE A 48 -1.70 -3.21 -10.81
N ILE A 49 -2.11 -2.09 -10.20
CA ILE A 49 -3.35 -2.00 -9.41
C ILE A 49 -4.63 -2.24 -10.24
N GLU A 50 -4.58 -2.04 -11.56
CA GLU A 50 -5.68 -2.37 -12.47
C GLU A 50 -5.82 -3.87 -12.75
N LYS A 51 -4.76 -4.66 -12.53
CA LYS A 51 -4.69 -6.08 -12.87
C LYS A 51 -4.59 -7.00 -11.66
N ASP A 52 -3.91 -6.52 -10.63
CA ASP A 52 -3.48 -7.27 -9.45
C ASP A 52 -3.56 -6.37 -8.21
N ALA A 53 -3.58 -7.00 -7.03
CA ALA A 53 -3.47 -6.29 -5.76
C ALA A 53 -2.01 -5.93 -5.43
N LEU A 54 -1.81 -4.96 -4.53
CA LEU A 54 -0.54 -4.74 -3.86
C LEU A 54 -0.71 -5.10 -2.38
N THR A 55 -0.09 -6.20 -1.94
CA THR A 55 -0.20 -6.70 -0.56
C THR A 55 1.07 -6.45 0.23
N VAL A 56 0.98 -6.37 1.55
CA VAL A 56 2.15 -6.21 2.43
C VAL A 56 2.91 -7.52 2.50
N GLU A 57 4.16 -7.55 2.03
CA GLU A 57 5.04 -8.73 2.16
C GLU A 57 5.80 -8.72 3.48
N LYS A 58 6.39 -7.58 3.82
CA LYS A 58 7.16 -7.38 5.06
C LYS A 58 7.30 -5.92 5.43
N VAL A 59 7.53 -5.65 6.71
CA VAL A 59 7.84 -4.33 7.24
C VAL A 59 9.17 -4.39 7.98
N GLU A 60 10.15 -3.60 7.55
CA GLU A 60 11.53 -3.62 8.07
C GLU A 60 12.17 -2.25 7.91
N ASP A 61 12.89 -1.76 8.93
CA ASP A 61 13.63 -0.48 8.89
C ASP A 61 12.82 0.72 8.34
N ASN A 62 11.58 0.89 8.81
CA ASN A 62 10.67 1.95 8.36
C ASN A 62 10.33 1.89 6.85
N LYS A 63 10.43 0.70 6.27
CA LYS A 63 10.04 0.38 4.90
C LYS A 63 8.95 -0.69 4.89
N ILE A 64 7.98 -0.50 4.01
CA ILE A 64 6.93 -1.46 3.70
C ILE A 64 7.26 -2.04 2.34
N TYR A 65 7.51 -3.34 2.29
CA TYR A 65 7.76 -4.05 1.05
C TYR A 65 6.44 -4.64 0.58
N LEU A 66 6.06 -4.32 -0.65
CA LEU A 66 4.83 -4.78 -1.25
C LEU A 66 5.09 -5.99 -2.16
N TYR A 67 4.06 -6.80 -2.33
CA TYR A 67 4.01 -7.92 -3.26
C TYR A 67 2.90 -7.68 -4.29
N ILE A 68 3.13 -8.09 -5.53
CA ILE A 68 2.14 -8.00 -6.61
C ILE A 68 1.28 -9.26 -6.58
N GLY A 69 -0.02 -9.08 -6.37
CA GLY A 69 -1.01 -10.13 -6.17
C GLY A 69 -1.27 -10.40 -4.69
N GLN A 70 -1.94 -11.52 -4.41
CA GLN A 70 -2.17 -12.01 -3.06
C GLN A 70 -1.34 -13.26 -2.79
N LYS A 71 -0.77 -13.33 -1.60
CA LYS A 71 -0.11 -14.53 -1.08
C LYS A 71 -1.08 -15.27 -0.18
N GLU A 72 -1.62 -16.39 -0.65
CA GLU A 72 -2.58 -17.22 0.11
C GLU A 72 -1.99 -17.68 1.45
N ASP A 73 -0.66 -17.80 1.53
CA ASP A 73 0.09 -18.16 2.73
C ASP A 73 0.23 -17.04 3.77
N LEU A 74 -0.14 -15.80 3.42
CA LEU A 74 -0.07 -14.63 4.30
C LEU A 74 -1.44 -14.09 4.74
N GLN A 75 -2.56 -14.66 4.26
CA GLN A 75 -3.91 -14.18 4.58
C GLN A 75 -4.36 -14.49 6.02
N GLY A 76 -5.14 -13.57 6.60
CA GLY A 76 -6.15 -13.90 7.62
C GLY A 76 -5.65 -13.94 9.05
N THR A 77 -5.11 -12.83 9.55
CA THR A 77 -4.92 -12.62 10.99
C THR A 77 -6.09 -11.84 11.60
N ILE A 78 -6.30 -11.94 12.91
CA ILE A 78 -7.31 -11.17 13.67
C ILE A 78 -7.12 -9.65 13.45
N GLU A 79 -5.91 -9.21 13.15
CA GLU A 79 -5.51 -7.81 12.98
C GLU A 79 -6.18 -7.14 11.77
N SER A 80 -6.62 -7.90 10.76
CA SER A 80 -7.29 -7.37 9.57
C SER A 80 -8.65 -6.72 9.88
N ALA A 81 -9.35 -7.22 10.91
CA ALA A 81 -10.65 -6.68 11.33
C ALA A 81 -10.53 -5.32 12.05
N GLU A 82 -9.40 -5.09 12.73
CA GLU A 82 -9.11 -3.82 13.43
C GLU A 82 -8.48 -2.78 12.50
N TYR A 83 -7.80 -3.23 11.44
CA TYR A 83 -7.18 -2.36 10.45
C TYR A 83 -8.20 -1.49 9.69
N MET A 84 -9.29 -2.09 9.17
CA MET A 84 -10.25 -1.37 8.33
C MET A 84 -10.88 -0.13 9.02
N PRO A 85 -11.32 -0.20 10.29
CA PRO A 85 -11.73 1.00 11.03
C PRO A 85 -10.62 2.05 11.17
N SER A 86 -9.38 1.62 11.41
CA SER A 86 -8.23 2.53 11.61
C SER A 86 -7.88 3.31 10.35
N ILE A 87 -7.87 2.66 9.18
CA ILE A 87 -7.53 3.31 7.92
C ILE A 87 -8.62 4.27 7.46
N VAL A 88 -9.89 3.92 7.70
CA VAL A 88 -11.03 4.81 7.41
C VAL A 88 -10.93 6.10 8.25
N GLN A 89 -10.66 6.00 9.55
CA GLN A 89 -10.48 7.17 10.41
C GLN A 89 -9.28 8.02 10.00
N TYR A 90 -8.21 7.40 9.49
CA TYR A 90 -7.07 8.13 8.95
C TYR A 90 -7.47 8.93 7.71
N TRP A 91 -8.20 8.33 6.78
CA TRP A 91 -8.69 9.00 5.57
C TRP A 91 -9.68 10.14 5.84
N GLU A 92 -10.45 10.08 6.93
CA GLU A 92 -11.30 11.21 7.34
C GLU A 92 -10.47 12.44 7.73
N LYS A 93 -9.29 12.22 8.32
CA LYS A 93 -8.36 13.29 8.72
C LYS A 93 -7.42 13.72 7.59
N HIS A 94 -7.09 12.77 6.70
CA HIS A 94 -6.11 12.91 5.62
C HIS A 94 -6.71 12.42 4.28
N PRO A 95 -7.75 13.09 3.76
CA PRO A 95 -8.49 12.64 2.57
C PRO A 95 -7.64 12.52 1.31
N GLU A 96 -6.53 13.28 1.22
CA GLU A 96 -5.54 13.22 0.14
C GLU A 96 -4.83 11.87 0.02
N THR A 97 -4.92 11.04 1.06
CA THR A 97 -4.29 9.72 1.12
C THR A 97 -5.24 8.59 0.75
N ARG A 98 -6.54 8.88 0.66
CA ARG A 98 -7.60 7.92 0.33
C ARG A 98 -7.60 7.56 -1.16
N PRO A 99 -7.54 6.27 -1.55
CA PRO A 99 -7.73 5.84 -2.93
C PRO A 99 -9.07 6.32 -3.51
N ASP A 100 -9.13 6.62 -4.80
CA ASP A 100 -10.38 7.02 -5.47
C ASP A 100 -11.39 5.86 -5.60
N HIS A 101 -10.89 4.61 -5.58
CA HIS A 101 -11.70 3.40 -5.64
C HIS A 101 -11.25 2.45 -4.52
N ILE A 102 -12.21 2.04 -3.67
CA ILE A 102 -12.09 1.02 -2.61
C ILE A 102 -13.32 0.14 -2.74
#